data_AF-A0A9D3YGC5-F1
#
_entry.id   AF-A0A9D3YGC5-F1
#
_cell.length_a   1.000
_cell.length_b   1.000
_cell.length_c   1.000
_cell.angle_alpha   90.00
_cell.angle_beta   90.00
_cell.angle_gamma   90.00
#
_symmetry.space_group_name_H-M   'P 1'
#
loop_
_entity.id
_entity.type
_entity.pdbx_description
1 polymer ?
#
loop_
_entity_poly.entity_id
_entity_poly.type
_entity_poly.pdbx_seq_one_letter_code
_entity_poly.pdbx_strand_id
1 'polypeptide(L)'
;MMKEIRGGGGRHLVHKKKNASKKEKDVTWRFKGNRVQFEFNEDIADSLKQIDWCIGHGKTGYCRELIAEKMANIKKRNKLIRIADTSEGGLDTVKLYESNHVASDSEDEARINRAEN
;
A
#
# COMPACT_ATOMS: atom_id res chain seq x y z
N MET A 1 -17.13 -43.17 13.79
CA MET A 1 -18.29 -42.91 12.93
C MET A 1 -18.12 -41.54 12.31
N MET A 2 -17.87 -41.48 11.01
CA MET A 2 -17.69 -40.26 10.24
C MET A 2 -19.00 -39.48 10.13
N LYS A 3 -18.94 -38.15 10.26
CA LYS A 3 -19.89 -37.26 9.60
C LYS A 3 -19.11 -36.26 8.76
N GLU A 4 -19.21 -36.44 7.45
CA GLU A 4 -18.91 -35.43 6.46
C GLU A 4 -19.87 -34.24 6.64
N ILE A 5 -19.37 -33.02 6.50
CA ILE A 5 -20.17 -31.88 6.04
C ILE A 5 -19.46 -31.36 4.79
N ARG A 6 -19.99 -31.76 3.64
CA ARG A 6 -19.64 -31.21 2.32
C ARG A 6 -20.21 -29.80 2.20
N GLY A 7 -19.33 -28.87 1.83
CA GLY A 7 -19.51 -28.12 0.59
C GLY A 7 -20.20 -26.75 0.67
N GLY A 8 -19.54 -25.78 0.03
CA GLY A 8 -20.23 -24.67 -0.62
C GLY A 8 -20.12 -23.33 0.11
N GLY A 9 -19.03 -22.60 -0.14
CA GLY A 9 -18.93 -21.21 0.28
C GLY A 9 -17.53 -20.68 0.10
N GLY A 10 -17.18 -20.33 -1.13
CA GLY A 10 -16.02 -19.49 -1.43
C GLY A 10 -16.18 -18.17 -0.67
N ARG A 11 -15.60 -18.09 0.53
CA ARG A 11 -15.48 -16.84 1.26
C ARG A 11 -14.37 -16.05 0.58
N HIS A 12 -14.76 -15.21 -0.39
CA HIS A 12 -14.04 -13.98 -0.64
C HIS A 12 -13.85 -13.32 0.74
N LEU A 13 -12.61 -13.32 1.25
CA LEU A 13 -12.28 -12.51 2.41
C LEU A 13 -12.44 -11.05 1.98
N VAL A 14 -13.62 -10.52 2.28
CA VAL A 14 -13.86 -9.08 2.36
C VAL A 14 -12.73 -8.53 3.21
N HIS A 15 -11.92 -7.66 2.61
CA HIS A 15 -10.88 -6.92 3.31
C HIS A 15 -11.55 -6.09 4.40
N LYS A 16 -11.65 -6.68 5.59
CA LYS A 16 -12.11 -5.97 6.78
C LYS A 16 -11.02 -4.95 7.08
N LYS A 17 -11.29 -3.66 6.81
CA LYS A 17 -10.44 -2.54 7.25
C LYS A 17 -10.06 -2.82 8.70
N LYS A 18 -8.80 -3.21 8.94
CA LYS A 18 -8.29 -3.43 10.28
C LYS A 18 -8.18 -2.05 10.91
N ASN A 19 -8.92 -1.87 12.00
CA ASN A 19 -8.77 -0.70 12.84
C ASN A 19 -7.32 -0.61 13.28
N ALA A 20 -6.69 0.54 13.01
CA ALA A 20 -5.43 0.94 13.64
C ALA A 20 -5.48 0.60 15.13
N SER A 21 -4.36 0.08 15.64
CA SER A 21 -4.26 -0.40 17.01
C SER A 21 -4.81 0.66 17.99
N LYS A 22 -5.60 0.22 18.99
CA LYS A 22 -6.35 1.10 19.92
C LYS A 22 -5.48 2.12 20.68
N LYS A 23 -4.14 2.08 20.57
CA LYS A 23 -3.22 2.98 21.27
C LYS A 23 -2.86 4.26 20.51
N GLU A 24 -3.16 4.36 19.21
CA GLU A 24 -2.72 5.50 18.36
C GLU A 24 -3.79 6.56 18.10
N LYS A 25 -5.00 6.38 18.63
CA LYS A 25 -6.10 7.32 18.41
C LYS A 25 -5.85 8.74 18.96
N ASP A 26 -4.79 8.95 19.74
CA ASP A 26 -4.46 10.24 20.35
C ASP A 26 -3.34 11.04 19.64
N VAL A 27 -2.76 10.52 18.55
CA VAL A 27 -1.74 11.30 17.80
C VAL A 27 -2.43 12.27 16.85
N THR A 28 -2.40 13.56 17.21
CA THR A 28 -2.76 14.64 16.28
C THR A 28 -1.60 14.90 15.33
N TRP A 29 -1.73 14.48 14.08
CA TRP A 29 -0.69 14.64 13.07
C TRP A 29 -0.61 16.09 12.57
N ARG A 30 0.49 16.78 12.89
CA ARG A 30 0.76 18.14 12.38
C ARG A 30 0.98 18.17 10.86
N PHE A 31 1.60 17.13 10.30
CA PHE A 31 1.96 17.05 8.89
C PHE A 31 1.26 15.87 8.23
N LYS A 32 0.42 16.14 7.22
CA LYS A 32 -0.32 15.10 6.48
C LYS A 32 0.64 14.07 5.84
N GLY A 33 1.78 14.52 5.32
CA GLY A 33 2.81 13.63 4.74
C GLY A 33 3.34 12.60 5.74
N ASN A 34 3.59 13.03 6.99
CA ASN A 34 4.08 12.14 8.06
C ASN A 34 3.04 11.09 8.43
N ARG A 35 1.77 11.49 8.53
CA ARG A 35 0.67 10.55 8.77
C ARG A 35 0.60 9.48 7.68
N VAL A 36 0.64 9.89 6.41
CA VAL A 36 0.60 8.97 5.27
C VAL A 36 1.79 8.02 5.29
N GLN A 37 3.00 8.52 5.60
CA GLN A 37 4.19 7.69 5.71
C GLN A 37 4.07 6.68 6.87
N PHE A 38 3.53 7.13 8.00
CA PHE A 38 3.31 6.28 9.16
C PHE A 38 2.32 5.15 8.85
N GLU A 39 1.16 5.48 8.28
CA GLU A 39 0.14 4.50 7.89
C GLU A 39 0.71 3.49 6.86
N PHE A 40 1.53 3.95 5.91
CA PHE A 40 2.23 3.07 4.97
C PHE A 40 3.21 2.12 5.67
N ASN A 41 3.99 2.62 6.63
CA ASN A 41 4.94 1.78 7.38
C ASN A 41 4.23 0.72 8.23
N GLU A 42 3.10 1.07 8.85
CA GLU A 42 2.28 0.12 9.61
C GLU A 42 1.72 -0.99 8.72
N ASP A 43 1.24 -0.67 7.51
CA ASP A 43 0.78 -1.69 6.55
C ASP A 43 1.90 -2.66 6.14
N ILE A 44 3.11 -2.15 5.91
CA ILE A 44 4.29 -2.99 5.63
C ILE A 44 4.61 -3.87 6.84
N ALA A 45 4.66 -3.32 8.05
CA ALA A 45 4.95 -4.07 9.26
C ALA A 45 3.93 -5.20 9.50
N ASP A 46 2.65 -4.92 9.31
CA ASP A 46 1.59 -5.93 9.44
C ASP A 46 1.64 -6.99 8.34
N SER A 47 2.12 -6.64 7.15
CA SER A 47 2.33 -7.60 6.07
C SER A 47 3.53 -8.50 6.33
N LEU A 48 4.60 -7.97 6.93
CA LEU A 48 5.76 -8.76 7.36
C LEU A 48 5.37 -9.80 8.43
N LYS A 49 4.52 -9.43 9.39
CA LYS A 49 3.96 -10.40 10.37
C LYS A 49 3.15 -11.51 9.70
N GLN A 50 2.39 -11.17 8.65
CA GLN A 50 1.63 -12.17 7.87
C GLN A 50 2.55 -13.08 7.05
N ILE A 51 3.63 -12.53 6.50
CA ILE A 51 4.66 -13.28 5.80
C ILE A 51 5.35 -14.28 6.74
N ASP A 52 5.74 -13.84 7.93
CA ASP A 52 6.32 -14.72 8.96
C ASP A 52 5.36 -15.88 9.31
N TRP A 53 4.09 -15.55 9.59
CA TRP A 53 3.06 -16.55 9.86
C TRP A 53 2.92 -17.55 8.72
N CYS A 54 2.84 -17.09 7.47
CA CYS A 54 2.59 -17.97 6.33
C CYS A 54 3.80 -18.86 5.99
N ILE A 55 5.04 -18.41 6.27
CA ILE A 55 6.25 -19.24 6.21
C ILE A 55 6.15 -20.38 7.22
N GLY A 56 5.82 -20.06 8.48
CA GLY A 56 5.68 -21.06 9.55
C GLY A 56 4.58 -22.11 9.30
N HIS A 57 3.61 -21.80 8.43
CA HIS A 57 2.49 -22.69 8.09
C HIS A 57 2.58 -23.29 6.68
N GLY A 58 3.73 -23.17 6.00
CA GLY A 58 3.95 -23.74 4.66
C GLY A 58 3.07 -23.14 3.56
N LYS A 59 2.50 -21.95 3.78
CA LYS A 59 1.61 -21.24 2.83
C LYS A 59 2.43 -20.43 1.83
N THR A 60 3.33 -21.09 1.12
CA THR A 60 4.33 -20.43 0.25
C THR A 60 3.74 -19.66 -0.92
N GLY A 61 2.59 -20.07 -1.48
CA GLY A 61 1.88 -19.32 -2.52
C GLY A 61 1.42 -17.95 -2.02
N TYR A 62 0.69 -17.95 -0.91
CA TYR A 62 0.22 -16.72 -0.26
C TYR A 62 1.37 -15.80 0.19
N CYS A 63 2.47 -16.39 0.68
CA CYS A 63 3.71 -15.66 1.00
C CYS A 63 4.22 -14.86 -0.19
N ARG A 64 4.34 -15.52 -1.35
CA ARG A 64 4.83 -14.87 -2.58
C ARG A 64 3.90 -13.76 -3.06
N GLU A 65 2.59 -13.96 -2.96
CA GLU A 65 1.59 -12.94 -3.30
C GLU A 65 1.75 -11.69 -2.43
N LEU A 66 1.84 -11.86 -1.10
CA LEU A 66 2.08 -10.76 -0.17
C LEU A 66 3.38 -10.02 -0.47
N ILE A 67 4.48 -10.76 -0.71
CA ILE A 67 5.78 -10.15 -1.04
C ILE A 67 5.68 -9.34 -2.34
N ALA A 68 5.08 -9.91 -3.39
CA ALA A 68 4.93 -9.24 -4.68
C ALA A 68 4.11 -7.95 -4.56
N GLU A 69 2.99 -8.00 -3.83
CA GLU A 69 2.14 -6.84 -3.56
C GLU A 69 2.93 -5.75 -2.82
N LYS A 70 3.63 -6.09 -1.73
CA LYS A 70 4.35 -5.09 -0.93
C LYS A 70 5.55 -4.51 -1.67
N MET A 71 6.24 -5.28 -2.51
CA MET A 71 7.27 -4.74 -3.40
C MET A 71 6.70 -3.73 -4.40
N ALA A 72 5.54 -4.00 -4.99
CA ALA A 72 4.88 -3.05 -5.89
C ALA A 72 4.47 -1.76 -5.15
N ASN A 73 3.93 -1.89 -3.94
CA ASN A 73 3.54 -0.75 -3.11
C ASN A 73 4.75 0.12 -2.72
N ILE A 74 5.88 -0.49 -2.36
CA ILE A 74 7.14 0.23 -2.08
C ILE A 74 7.65 0.97 -3.32
N LYS A 75 7.65 0.31 -4.50
CA LYS A 75 8.05 0.98 -5.75
C LYS A 75 7.18 2.18 -6.06
N LYS A 76 5.85 2.03 -5.97
CA LYS A 76 4.91 3.14 -6.13
C LYS A 76 5.20 4.25 -5.13
N ARG A 77 5.39 3.92 -3.85
CA ARG A 77 5.65 4.93 -2.81
C ARG A 77 6.94 5.71 -3.06
N ASN A 78 8.02 5.03 -3.44
CA ASN A 78 9.28 5.68 -3.78
C ASN A 78 9.14 6.61 -5.00
N LYS A 79 8.33 6.23 -5.99
CA LYS A 79 8.01 7.12 -7.12
C LYS A 79 7.28 8.39 -6.65
N LEU A 80 6.27 8.26 -5.79
CA LEU A 80 5.54 9.42 -5.26
C LEU A 80 6.45 10.33 -4.42
N ILE A 81 7.38 9.76 -3.65
CA ILE A 81 8.37 10.54 -2.89
C ILE A 81 9.27 11.32 -3.85
N ARG A 82 9.76 10.70 -4.93
CA ARG A 82 10.56 11.39 -5.95
C ARG A 82 9.78 12.56 -6.57
N ILE A 83 8.53 12.34 -6.98
CA ILE A 83 7.68 13.41 -7.53
C ILE A 83 7.52 14.56 -6.53
N ALA A 84 7.30 14.25 -5.25
CA ALA A 84 7.19 15.27 -4.21
C ALA A 84 8.49 16.04 -3.95
N ASP A 85 9.64 15.42 -4.19
CA ASP A 85 10.95 16.03 -3.95
C ASP A 85 11.39 16.88 -5.16
N THR A 86 11.03 16.47 -6.38
CA THR A 86 11.49 17.10 -7.62
C THR A 86 10.55 18.17 -8.17
N SER A 87 9.29 18.23 -7.73
CA SER A 87 8.32 19.25 -8.19
C SER A 87 8.20 20.38 -7.17
N GLU A 88 8.06 21.62 -7.65
CA GLU A 88 7.83 22.78 -6.79
C GLU A 88 6.55 22.65 -5.95
N GLY A 89 5.52 21.96 -6.48
CA GLY A 89 4.26 21.71 -5.79
C GLY A 89 4.29 20.56 -4.78
N GLY A 90 5.40 19.83 -4.68
CA GLY A 90 5.64 18.76 -3.72
C GLY A 90 4.49 17.76 -3.54
N LEU A 91 3.92 17.67 -2.33
CA LEU A 91 2.83 16.74 -2.04
C LEU A 91 1.53 17.05 -2.78
N ASP A 92 1.32 18.28 -3.25
CA ASP A 92 0.13 18.62 -4.04
C ASP A 92 0.27 18.08 -5.47
N THR A 93 1.48 18.08 -6.03
CA THR A 93 1.80 17.40 -7.30
C THR A 93 1.54 15.89 -7.21
N VAL A 94 1.90 15.27 -6.08
CA VAL A 94 1.60 13.85 -5.82
C VAL A 94 0.09 13.58 -5.85
N LYS A 95 -0.73 14.44 -5.23
CA LYS A 95 -2.19 14.26 -5.24
C LYS A 95 -2.76 14.36 -6.65
N LEU A 96 -2.28 15.32 -7.44
CA LEU A 96 -2.68 15.46 -8.84
C LEU A 96 -2.31 14.21 -9.64
N TYR A 97 -1.08 13.72 -9.46
CA TYR A 97 -0.58 12.51 -10.09
C TYR A 97 -1.44 11.28 -9.73
N GLU A 98 -1.80 11.10 -8.46
CA GLU A 98 -2.66 10.00 -8.02
C GLU A 98 -4.12 10.14 -8.49
N SER A 99 -4.61 11.36 -8.71
CA SER A 99 -5.98 11.63 -9.18
C SER A 99 -6.18 11.40 -10.69
N ASN A 100 -5.11 11.46 -11.48
CA ASN A 100 -5.17 11.24 -12.92
C ASN A 100 -5.02 9.74 -13.24
N HIS A 101 -6.14 9.06 -13.46
CA HIS A 101 -6.23 7.61 -13.72
C HIS A 101 -5.54 7.12 -15.02
N VAL A 102 -4.83 8.01 -15.74
CA VAL A 102 -4.21 7.79 -17.06
C VAL A 102 -2.66 7.88 -16.99
N ALA A 103 -2.07 8.07 -15.81
CA ALA A 103 -0.64 8.33 -15.68
C ALA A 103 0.24 7.06 -15.72
N SER A 104 0.35 6.44 -16.90
CA SER A 104 1.25 5.32 -17.17
C SER A 104 2.69 5.80 -17.39
N ASP A 105 3.64 5.03 -16.86
CA ASP A 105 4.96 5.49 -16.37
C ASP A 105 5.97 6.15 -17.35
N SER A 106 5.71 6.33 -18.65
CA SER A 106 6.74 6.83 -19.60
C SER A 106 6.45 8.14 -20.32
N GLU A 107 5.18 8.51 -20.57
CA GLU A 107 4.86 9.76 -21.30
C GLU A 107 4.80 10.99 -20.39
N ASP A 108 4.56 10.78 -19.10
CA ASP A 108 4.23 11.86 -18.17
C ASP A 108 5.44 12.47 -17.46
N GLU A 109 6.58 11.77 -17.35
CA GLU A 109 7.84 12.43 -16.97
C GLU A 109 8.15 13.57 -17.96
N ALA A 110 7.89 13.36 -19.25
CA ALA A 110 8.03 14.38 -20.27
C ALA A 110 6.92 15.45 -20.24
N ARG A 111 5.76 15.19 -19.61
CA ARG A 111 4.63 16.13 -19.54
C ARG A 111 4.71 17.03 -18.31
N ILE A 112 5.13 16.49 -17.15
CA ILE A 112 5.43 17.26 -15.94
C ILE A 112 6.64 18.19 -16.19
N ASN A 113 7.69 17.67 -16.84
CA ASN A 113 8.86 18.47 -17.20
C ASN A 113 8.58 19.56 -18.26
N ARG A 114 7.45 19.45 -18.98
CA ARG A 114 6.93 20.49 -19.91
C ARG A 114 5.96 21.48 -19.26
N ALA A 115 5.46 21.19 -18.06
CA ALA A 115 4.56 22.09 -17.34
C ALA A 115 5.31 22.97 -16.35
N GLU A 116 6.51 22.57 -15.92
CA GLU A 116 7.40 23.34 -15.04
C GLU A 116 8.56 24.05 -15.78
N ASN A 117 8.60 23.99 -17.12
CA ASN A 117 9.46 24.80 -18.00
C ASN A 117 8.60 25.58 -19.02
#